data_AF-A0A1V0A741-F1
#
_entry.id   AF-A0A1V0A741-F1
#
_cell.length_a   1.000
_cell.length_b   1.000
_cell.length_c   1.000
_cell.angle_alpha   90.00
_cell.angle_beta   90.00
_cell.angle_gamma   90.00
#
_symmetry.space_group_name_H-M   'P 1'
#
loop_
_entity.id
_entity.type
_entity.pdbx_description
1 polymer ?
#
loop_
_entity_poly.entity_id
_entity_poly.type
_entity_poly.pdbx_seq_one_letter_code
_entity_poly.pdbx_strand_id
1 'polypeptide(L)'
;MVYDVLLFVVLAIFVAAMGPDPFGDPAAFGMVTVPRWGLAAAAVLVGRPYPLAALVLLLPLGPWQFSEGFATVDLSWLLPRRNVKILPLLATSPFIVWYAYLTGRRMARVWPALLAFCLIAVVGVAVVLARGGDLALWVSMITAVLGTYVVPHLFGVLRRKLLQQRAQARTSAEAQARLRERARIAREMHDSLGHDLALIAVRAAGLELAPGLAPAQVKAAGELRLAAADATERLRQIIGLLREDSDAAPLAPVGEDVPELVRRAADSGMSITLDLGPGPVPGLARAVVQEGLTNAAKHAPGAAVEVSVSPHRVRVRNGPPRSRPTARSGGLGLTGLRERVRLAGGTLSAGPVGDGFELTVSLPREGEADPR
;
A
#
# COMPACT_ATOMS: atom_id res chain seq x y z
N MET A 1 -1.75 -1.33 -32.07
CA MET A 1 -1.67 -1.46 -33.53
C MET A 1 -1.87 -2.91 -33.96
N VAL A 2 -1.00 -3.86 -33.59
CA VAL A 2 -1.14 -5.29 -33.99
C VAL A 2 -2.50 -5.90 -33.63
N TYR A 3 -2.99 -5.70 -32.40
CA TYR A 3 -4.31 -6.20 -31.98
C TYR A 3 -5.48 -5.58 -32.75
N ASP A 4 -5.37 -4.33 -33.18
CA ASP A 4 -6.46 -3.64 -33.89
C ASP A 4 -6.52 -4.12 -35.34
N VAL A 5 -5.36 -4.32 -35.97
CA VAL A 5 -5.26 -4.91 -37.31
C VAL A 5 -5.82 -6.33 -37.29
N LEU A 6 -5.43 -7.15 -36.31
CA LEU A 6 -5.96 -8.50 -36.17
C LEU A 6 -7.48 -8.49 -35.94
N LEU A 7 -7.98 -7.62 -35.05
CA LEU A 7 -9.41 -7.49 -34.78
C LEU A 7 -10.18 -7.04 -36.02
N PHE A 8 -9.63 -6.10 -36.79
CA PHE A 8 -10.21 -5.65 -38.05
C PHE A 8 -10.22 -6.77 -39.08
N VAL A 9 -9.12 -7.51 -39.27
CA VAL A 9 -9.05 -8.63 -40.22
C VAL A 9 -10.08 -9.70 -39.87
N VAL A 10 -10.17 -10.09 -38.59
CA VAL A 10 -11.16 -11.08 -38.14
C VAL A 10 -12.59 -10.54 -38.34
N LEU A 11 -12.85 -9.27 -38.04
CA LEU A 11 -14.16 -8.64 -38.26
C LEU A 11 -14.52 -8.54 -39.74
N ALA A 12 -13.57 -8.19 -40.59
CA ALA A 12 -13.75 -8.08 -42.03
C ALA A 12 -14.05 -9.46 -42.65
N ILE A 13 -13.36 -10.52 -42.22
CA ILE A 13 -13.64 -11.90 -42.65
C ILE A 13 -15.06 -12.31 -42.23
N PHE A 14 -15.46 -12.02 -40.98
CA PHE A 14 -16.82 -12.32 -40.52
C PHE A 14 -17.89 -11.53 -41.28
N VAL A 15 -17.67 -10.23 -41.49
CA VAL A 15 -18.57 -9.37 -42.27
C VAL A 15 -18.68 -9.85 -43.71
N ALA A 16 -17.57 -10.30 -44.31
CA ALA A 16 -17.56 -10.87 -45.66
C ALA A 16 -18.34 -12.17 -45.71
N ALA A 17 -18.11 -13.09 -44.76
CA ALA A 17 -18.83 -14.36 -44.63
C ALA A 17 -20.34 -14.18 -44.44
N MET A 18 -20.77 -13.07 -43.83
CA MET A 18 -22.17 -12.69 -43.65
C MET A 18 -22.79 -11.94 -44.85
N GLY A 19 -21.99 -11.59 -45.84
CA GLY A 19 -22.40 -10.84 -47.02
C GLY A 19 -23.04 -11.73 -48.10
N PRO A 20 -23.57 -11.12 -49.18
CA PRO A 20 -24.01 -11.83 -50.38
C PRO A 20 -22.90 -12.71 -50.98
N ASP A 21 -23.24 -13.69 -51.82
CA ASP A 21 -22.23 -14.52 -52.49
C ASP A 21 -21.37 -13.66 -53.44
N PRO A 22 -20.06 -13.52 -53.20
CA PRO A 22 -19.19 -12.68 -54.03
C PRO A 22 -19.00 -13.24 -55.45
N PHE A 23 -19.23 -14.54 -55.67
CA PHE A 23 -19.08 -15.19 -56.97
C PHE A 23 -20.39 -15.26 -57.74
N GLY A 24 -21.51 -15.41 -57.02
CA GLY A 24 -22.87 -15.44 -57.59
C GLY A 24 -23.45 -14.06 -57.89
N ASP A 25 -23.20 -13.06 -57.02
CA ASP A 25 -23.70 -11.69 -57.15
C ASP A 25 -22.67 -10.65 -56.65
N PRO A 26 -21.64 -10.35 -57.47
CA PRO A 26 -20.58 -9.42 -57.08
C PRO A 26 -21.08 -7.99 -56.87
N ALA A 27 -22.18 -7.59 -57.53
CA ALA A 27 -22.76 -6.26 -57.38
C ALA A 27 -23.42 -6.09 -56.00
N ALA A 28 -24.23 -7.06 -55.57
CA ALA A 28 -24.83 -7.05 -54.23
C ALA A 28 -23.75 -7.18 -53.14
N PHE A 29 -22.72 -8.00 -53.35
CA PHE A 29 -21.59 -8.10 -52.43
C PHE A 29 -20.90 -6.74 -52.25
N GLY A 30 -20.61 -6.03 -53.34
CA GLY A 30 -20.02 -4.69 -53.29
C GLY A 30 -20.89 -3.68 -52.54
N MET A 31 -22.20 -3.63 -52.83
CA MET A 31 -23.11 -2.67 -52.22
C MET A 31 -23.37 -2.92 -50.72
N VAL A 32 -23.36 -4.19 -50.27
CA VAL A 32 -23.70 -4.55 -48.89
C VAL A 32 -22.47 -4.73 -48.00
N THR A 33 -21.43 -5.42 -48.50
CA THR A 33 -20.28 -5.83 -47.69
C THR A 33 -19.26 -4.71 -47.52
N VAL A 34 -19.00 -3.90 -48.55
CA VAL A 34 -17.99 -2.83 -48.50
C VAL A 34 -18.35 -1.74 -47.47
N PRO A 35 -19.60 -1.22 -47.39
CA PRO A 35 -19.96 -0.27 -46.33
C PRO A 35 -19.85 -0.87 -44.92
N ARG A 36 -20.15 -2.17 -44.77
CA ARG A 36 -19.99 -2.89 -43.50
C ARG A 36 -18.52 -3.04 -43.10
N TRP A 37 -17.59 -3.20 -44.04
CA TRP A 37 -16.15 -3.12 -43.73
C TRP A 37 -15.74 -1.72 -43.26
N GLY A 38 -16.31 -0.65 -43.83
CA GLY A 38 -16.11 0.71 -43.34
C GLY A 38 -16.59 0.89 -41.90
N LEU A 39 -17.77 0.38 -41.57
CA LEU A 39 -18.31 0.37 -40.20
C LEU A 39 -17.46 -0.51 -39.25
N ALA A 40 -16.97 -1.65 -39.70
CA ALA A 40 -16.06 -2.50 -38.95
C ALA A 40 -14.75 -1.79 -38.63
N ALA A 41 -14.16 -1.08 -39.60
CA ALA A 41 -12.97 -0.26 -39.40
C ALA A 41 -13.25 0.85 -38.37
N ALA A 42 -14.38 1.55 -38.51
CA ALA A 42 -14.81 2.57 -37.55
C ALA A 42 -14.99 2.00 -36.13
N ALA A 43 -15.62 0.82 -35.99
CA ALA A 43 -15.80 0.15 -34.71
C ALA A 43 -14.45 -0.18 -34.05
N VAL A 44 -13.46 -0.65 -34.81
CA VAL A 44 -12.11 -0.94 -34.31
C VAL A 44 -11.37 0.34 -33.88
N LEU A 45 -11.46 1.42 -34.67
CA LEU A 45 -10.81 2.69 -34.38
C LEU A 45 -11.41 3.36 -33.13
N VAL A 46 -12.74 3.41 -33.05
CA VAL A 46 -13.48 4.04 -31.94
C VAL A 46 -13.47 3.14 -30.70
N GLY A 47 -13.35 1.83 -30.86
CA GLY A 47 -13.44 0.85 -29.77
C GLY A 47 -12.30 0.89 -28.76
N ARG A 48 -11.16 1.50 -29.12
CA ARG A 48 -10.09 1.75 -28.15
C ARG A 48 -10.48 2.79 -27.09
N PRO A 49 -10.82 4.04 -27.46
CA PRO A 49 -11.24 5.04 -26.49
C PRO A 49 -12.66 4.80 -25.96
N TYR A 50 -13.57 4.29 -26.80
CA TYR A 50 -15.00 4.18 -26.50
C TYR A 50 -15.54 2.78 -26.82
N PRO A 51 -15.29 1.78 -25.94
CA PRO A 51 -15.69 0.39 -26.20
C PRO A 51 -17.21 0.20 -26.31
N LEU A 52 -18.03 1.04 -25.65
CA LEU A 52 -19.48 1.03 -25.84
C LEU A 52 -19.91 1.55 -27.22
N ALA A 53 -19.26 2.59 -27.72
CA ALA A 53 -19.56 3.11 -29.06
C ALA A 53 -19.21 2.07 -30.13
N ALA A 54 -18.13 1.29 -29.94
CA ALA A 54 -17.84 0.17 -30.82
C ALA A 54 -18.92 -0.92 -30.77
N LEU A 55 -19.42 -1.31 -29.59
CA LEU A 55 -20.54 -2.25 -29.48
C LEU A 55 -21.79 -1.75 -30.22
N VAL A 56 -22.09 -0.46 -30.15
CA VAL A 56 -23.20 0.15 -30.89
C VAL A 56 -22.94 0.10 -32.41
N LEU A 57 -21.71 0.39 -32.86
CA LEU A 57 -21.31 0.30 -34.27
C LEU A 57 -21.31 -1.14 -34.83
N LEU A 58 -21.30 -2.16 -33.96
CA LEU A 58 -21.45 -3.56 -34.36
C LEU A 58 -22.91 -3.97 -34.59
N LEU A 59 -23.89 -3.26 -34.01
CA LEU A 59 -25.33 -3.59 -34.19
C LEU A 59 -25.73 -3.63 -35.68
N PRO A 60 -25.41 -2.64 -36.54
CA PRO A 60 -25.79 -2.67 -37.95
C PRO A 60 -25.01 -3.68 -38.80
N LEU A 61 -23.94 -4.29 -38.28
CA LEU A 61 -23.14 -5.29 -39.00
C LEU A 61 -23.76 -6.70 -39.02
N GLY A 62 -24.83 -6.92 -38.25
CA GLY A 62 -25.56 -8.18 -38.27
C GLY A 62 -26.16 -8.48 -39.67
N PRO A 63 -26.27 -9.76 -40.06
CA PRO A 63 -26.95 -10.15 -41.28
C PRO A 63 -28.45 -10.01 -41.03
N TRP A 64 -29.01 -8.85 -41.36
CA TRP A 64 -30.46 -8.62 -41.25
C TRP A 64 -31.22 -9.26 -42.42
N GLN A 65 -31.01 -10.56 -42.66
CA GLN A 65 -31.92 -11.36 -43.47
C GLN A 65 -32.86 -12.10 -42.52
N PHE A 66 -34.07 -11.58 -42.39
CA PHE A 66 -35.13 -12.19 -41.61
C PHE A 66 -35.75 -13.33 -42.44
N SER A 67 -35.31 -14.56 -42.22
CA SER A 67 -35.94 -15.76 -42.79
C SER A 67 -36.47 -16.63 -41.65
N GLU A 68 -37.66 -17.21 -41.81
CA GLU A 68 -38.24 -18.14 -40.81
C GLU A 68 -38.35 -17.54 -39.39
N GLY A 69 -38.64 -16.24 -39.28
CA GLY A 69 -38.82 -15.55 -37.99
C GLY A 69 -37.54 -15.03 -37.33
N PHE A 70 -36.36 -15.17 -37.95
CA PHE A 70 -35.06 -14.76 -37.38
C PHE A 70 -34.09 -14.15 -38.38
N ALA A 71 -33.15 -13.34 -37.87
CA ALA A 71 -31.90 -13.05 -38.56
C ALA A 71 -31.00 -14.30 -38.50
N THR A 72 -30.72 -14.93 -39.63
CA THR A 72 -29.73 -16.02 -39.75
C THR A 72 -28.65 -15.63 -40.73
N VAL A 73 -27.41 -16.06 -40.47
CA VAL A 73 -26.34 -15.95 -41.45
C VAL A 73 -26.43 -17.15 -42.38
N ASP A 74 -26.64 -16.94 -43.67
CA ASP A 74 -26.46 -18.01 -44.67
C ASP A 74 -24.98 -18.10 -45.06
N LEU A 75 -24.38 -19.26 -44.80
CA LEU A 75 -22.98 -19.56 -45.11
C LEU A 75 -22.84 -20.58 -46.26
N SER A 76 -23.92 -20.84 -47.00
CA SER A 76 -23.95 -21.86 -48.06
C SER A 76 -22.95 -21.63 -49.20
N TRP A 77 -22.54 -20.39 -49.44
CA TRP A 77 -21.49 -20.06 -50.41
C TRP A 77 -20.07 -20.32 -49.88
N LEU A 78 -19.90 -20.35 -48.55
CA LEU A 78 -18.60 -20.57 -47.89
C LEU A 78 -18.40 -22.02 -47.45
N LEU A 79 -19.46 -22.72 -47.06
CA LEU A 79 -19.44 -24.11 -46.62
C LEU A 79 -20.08 -25.00 -47.70
N PRO A 80 -19.43 -26.10 -48.15
CA PRO A 80 -19.96 -26.97 -49.21
C PRO A 80 -21.27 -27.71 -48.85
N ARG A 81 -21.81 -27.52 -47.65
CA ARG A 81 -23.12 -28.03 -47.23
C ARG A 81 -24.20 -27.01 -47.56
N ARG A 82 -25.19 -27.42 -48.37
CA ARG A 82 -26.38 -26.61 -48.63
C ARG A 82 -27.14 -26.35 -47.31
N ASN A 83 -27.63 -25.11 -47.13
CA ASN A 83 -28.48 -24.65 -46.03
C ASN A 83 -27.84 -24.60 -44.62
N VAL A 84 -26.54 -24.26 -44.49
CA VAL A 84 -25.95 -23.97 -43.18
C VAL A 84 -26.34 -22.56 -42.73
N LYS A 85 -27.27 -22.48 -41.77
CA LYS A 85 -27.68 -21.25 -41.10
C LYS A 85 -27.00 -21.13 -39.72
N ILE A 86 -26.35 -19.99 -39.42
CA ILE A 86 -25.72 -19.71 -38.12
C ILE A 86 -26.45 -18.56 -37.40
N LEU A 87 -26.60 -18.68 -36.07
CA LEU A 87 -27.12 -17.58 -35.25
C LEU A 87 -26.17 -16.37 -35.28
N PRO A 88 -26.65 -15.14 -35.53
CA PRO A 88 -25.84 -13.92 -35.56
C PRO A 88 -25.03 -13.70 -34.27
N LEU A 89 -25.56 -14.16 -33.13
CA LEU A 89 -24.90 -14.07 -31.84
C LEU A 89 -23.58 -14.85 -31.80
N LEU A 90 -23.55 -16.06 -32.37
CA LEU A 90 -22.33 -16.89 -32.41
C LEU A 90 -21.26 -16.22 -33.26
N ALA A 91 -21.66 -15.64 -34.39
CA ALA A 91 -20.75 -15.03 -35.34
C ALA A 91 -20.22 -13.65 -34.89
N THR A 92 -20.97 -12.93 -34.04
CA THR A 92 -20.51 -11.66 -33.43
C THR A 92 -19.86 -11.85 -32.05
N SER A 93 -19.91 -13.06 -31.48
CA SER A 93 -19.44 -13.36 -30.13
C SER A 93 -17.98 -12.96 -29.83
N PRO A 94 -16.98 -13.13 -30.72
CA PRO A 94 -15.60 -12.77 -30.39
C PRO A 94 -15.43 -11.26 -30.15
N PHE A 95 -16.21 -10.43 -30.86
CA PHE A 95 -16.18 -8.98 -30.73
C PHE A 95 -16.90 -8.51 -29.48
N ILE A 96 -18.07 -9.11 -29.18
CA ILE A 96 -18.78 -8.87 -27.92
C ILE A 96 -17.86 -9.21 -26.74
N VAL A 97 -17.18 -10.36 -26.79
CA VAL A 97 -16.22 -10.79 -25.76
C VAL A 97 -15.07 -9.80 -25.61
N TRP A 98 -14.45 -9.37 -26.72
CA TRP A 98 -13.33 -8.44 -26.70
C TRP A 98 -13.73 -7.08 -26.10
N TYR A 99 -14.82 -6.48 -26.58
CA TYR A 99 -15.26 -5.18 -26.09
C TYR A 99 -15.86 -5.27 -24.68
N ALA A 100 -16.50 -6.36 -24.29
CA ALA A 100 -16.91 -6.63 -22.92
C ALA A 100 -15.69 -6.64 -21.98
N TYR A 101 -14.62 -7.35 -22.33
CA TYR A 101 -13.37 -7.31 -21.59
C TYR A 101 -12.77 -5.89 -21.50
N LEU A 102 -12.76 -5.13 -22.61
CA LEU A 102 -12.27 -3.75 -22.60
C LEU A 102 -13.11 -2.81 -21.73
N THR A 103 -14.44 -2.95 -21.74
CA THR A 103 -15.31 -2.15 -20.86
C THR A 103 -15.00 -2.42 -19.38
N GLY A 104 -14.89 -3.68 -18.97
CA GLY A 104 -14.54 -4.04 -17.59
C GLY A 104 -13.14 -3.57 -17.19
N ARG A 105 -12.20 -3.57 -18.14
CA ARG A 105 -10.82 -3.13 -17.90
C ARG A 105 -10.66 -1.61 -17.80
N ARG A 106 -11.43 -0.84 -18.57
CA ARG A 106 -11.20 0.61 -18.74
C ARG A 106 -12.27 1.48 -18.09
N MET A 107 -13.52 1.05 -18.06
CA MET A 107 -14.61 1.87 -17.53
C MET A 107 -14.64 1.80 -16.02
N ALA A 108 -14.76 2.96 -15.37
CA ALA A 108 -14.90 3.03 -13.92
C ALA A 108 -16.33 2.76 -13.44
N ARG A 109 -17.33 2.96 -14.32
CA ARG A 109 -18.76 2.88 -14.00
C ARG A 109 -19.43 1.92 -14.98
N VAL A 110 -20.27 1.02 -14.46
CA VAL A 110 -21.03 0.03 -15.25
C VAL A 110 -22.34 0.56 -15.81
N TRP A 111 -22.88 1.63 -15.22
CA TRP A 111 -24.19 2.19 -15.55
C TRP A 111 -24.41 2.52 -17.05
N PRO A 112 -23.44 3.08 -17.81
CA PRO A 112 -23.65 3.34 -19.23
C PRO A 112 -23.87 2.05 -20.04
N ALA A 113 -23.19 0.96 -19.68
CA ALA A 113 -23.39 -0.35 -20.31
C ALA A 113 -24.76 -0.94 -19.97
N LEU A 114 -25.18 -0.81 -18.71
CA LEU A 114 -26.51 -1.23 -18.26
C LEU A 114 -27.63 -0.43 -18.95
N LEU A 115 -27.47 0.89 -19.07
CA LEU A 115 -28.43 1.74 -19.78
C LEU A 115 -28.55 1.35 -21.26
N ALA A 116 -27.41 1.15 -21.94
CA ALA A 116 -27.42 0.71 -23.34
C ALA A 116 -28.09 -0.67 -23.49
N PHE A 117 -27.79 -1.61 -22.59
CA PHE A 117 -28.41 -2.93 -22.60
C PHE A 117 -29.93 -2.87 -22.36
N CYS A 118 -30.38 -2.12 -21.36
CA CYS A 118 -31.80 -1.92 -21.08
C CYS A 118 -32.51 -1.25 -22.26
N LEU A 119 -31.89 -0.24 -22.88
CA LEU A 119 -32.45 0.43 -24.05
C LEU A 119 -32.59 -0.54 -25.23
N ILE A 120 -31.56 -1.34 -25.53
CA ILE A 120 -31.62 -2.36 -26.59
C ILE A 120 -32.71 -3.40 -26.29
N ALA A 121 -32.79 -3.86 -25.04
CA ALA A 121 -33.81 -4.82 -24.60
C ALA A 121 -35.23 -4.28 -24.83
N VAL A 122 -35.50 -3.03 -24.40
CA VAL A 122 -36.82 -2.39 -24.53
C VAL A 122 -37.17 -2.09 -25.99
N VAL A 123 -36.23 -1.50 -26.75
CA VAL A 123 -36.45 -1.18 -28.17
C VAL A 123 -36.71 -2.45 -28.98
N GLY A 124 -35.97 -3.53 -28.71
CA GLY A 124 -36.19 -4.77 -29.42
C GLY A 124 -37.51 -5.45 -29.07
N VAL A 125 -38.01 -5.36 -27.82
CA VAL A 125 -39.39 -5.79 -27.50
C VAL A 125 -40.40 -5.04 -28.37
N ALA A 126 -40.26 -3.71 -28.48
CA ALA A 126 -41.18 -2.91 -29.30
C ALA A 126 -41.12 -3.29 -30.79
N VAL A 127 -39.93 -3.54 -31.32
CA VAL A 127 -39.74 -3.98 -32.72
C VAL A 127 -40.33 -5.38 -32.95
N VAL A 128 -40.09 -6.32 -32.03
CA VAL A 128 -40.60 -7.69 -32.11
C VAL A 128 -42.13 -7.68 -32.11
N LEU A 129 -42.75 -6.93 -31.20
CA LEU A 129 -44.21 -6.78 -31.17
C LEU A 129 -44.77 -6.13 -32.45
N ALA A 130 -44.15 -5.05 -32.92
CA ALA A 130 -44.59 -4.33 -34.12
C ALA A 130 -44.45 -5.16 -35.41
N ARG A 131 -43.55 -6.13 -35.45
CA ARG A 131 -43.30 -7.01 -36.59
C ARG A 131 -43.93 -8.40 -36.45
N GLY A 132 -44.67 -8.66 -35.36
CA GLY A 132 -45.28 -9.97 -35.09
C GLY A 132 -44.26 -11.09 -34.84
N GLY A 133 -43.09 -10.76 -34.28
CA GLY A 133 -42.04 -11.72 -33.96
C GLY A 133 -42.26 -12.45 -32.63
N ASP A 134 -41.42 -13.46 -32.37
CA ASP A 134 -41.48 -14.27 -31.15
C ASP A 134 -40.71 -13.63 -29.99
N LEU A 135 -41.42 -13.38 -28.89
CA LEU A 135 -40.87 -12.79 -27.68
C LEU A 135 -39.95 -13.74 -26.90
N ALA A 136 -40.24 -15.04 -26.86
CA ALA A 136 -39.41 -16.02 -26.16
C ALA A 136 -38.02 -16.11 -26.78
N LEU A 137 -37.96 -16.00 -28.10
CA LEU A 137 -36.72 -15.98 -28.87
C LEU A 137 -35.93 -14.70 -28.64
N TRP A 138 -36.59 -13.54 -28.64
CA TRP A 138 -35.98 -12.27 -28.24
C TRP A 138 -35.36 -12.32 -26.84
N VAL A 139 -36.11 -12.85 -25.87
CA VAL A 139 -35.62 -13.05 -24.50
C VAL A 139 -34.39 -13.96 -24.50
N SER A 140 -34.41 -15.08 -25.22
CA SER A 140 -33.25 -15.98 -25.29
C SER A 140 -32.00 -15.30 -25.87
N MET A 141 -32.16 -14.45 -26.90
CA MET A 141 -31.06 -13.67 -27.48
C MET A 141 -30.48 -12.67 -26.47
N ILE A 142 -31.33 -11.92 -25.78
CA ILE A 142 -30.89 -10.96 -24.76
C ILE A 142 -30.19 -11.67 -23.60
N THR A 143 -30.72 -12.82 -23.14
CA THR A 143 -30.08 -13.65 -22.11
C THR A 143 -28.72 -14.15 -22.57
N ALA A 144 -28.59 -14.60 -23.83
CA ALA A 144 -27.34 -15.09 -24.37
C ALA A 144 -26.30 -13.98 -24.60
N VAL A 145 -26.72 -12.79 -25.02
CA VAL A 145 -25.86 -11.58 -25.06
C VAL A 145 -25.36 -11.25 -23.67
N LEU A 146 -26.26 -11.25 -22.68
CA LEU A 146 -25.91 -10.97 -21.28
C LEU A 146 -24.87 -11.99 -20.77
N GLY A 147 -25.10 -13.29 -20.98
CA GLY A 147 -24.15 -14.34 -20.61
C GLY A 147 -22.78 -14.19 -21.28
N THR A 148 -22.78 -13.87 -22.57
CA THR A 148 -21.54 -13.65 -23.36
C THR A 148 -20.79 -12.39 -22.92
N TYR A 149 -21.49 -11.37 -22.42
CA TYR A 149 -20.92 -10.09 -21.99
C TYR A 149 -20.37 -10.13 -20.56
N VAL A 150 -21.10 -10.75 -19.62
CA VAL A 150 -20.79 -10.67 -18.18
C VAL A 150 -19.43 -11.29 -17.85
N VAL A 151 -19.14 -12.49 -18.36
CA VAL A 151 -17.91 -13.21 -18.01
C VAL A 151 -16.65 -12.44 -18.45
N PRO A 152 -16.50 -12.01 -19.72
CA PRO A 152 -15.34 -11.21 -20.13
C PRO A 152 -15.25 -9.86 -19.41
N HIS A 153 -16.39 -9.22 -19.12
CA HIS A 153 -16.42 -7.98 -18.35
C HIS A 153 -15.82 -8.16 -16.95
N LEU A 154 -16.22 -9.21 -16.24
CA LEU A 154 -15.68 -9.55 -14.91
C LEU A 154 -14.17 -9.84 -14.97
N PHE A 155 -13.70 -10.56 -16.00
CA PHE A 155 -12.28 -10.76 -16.23
C PHE A 155 -11.53 -9.43 -16.45
N GLY A 156 -12.13 -8.49 -17.17
CA GLY A 156 -11.60 -7.14 -17.35
C GLY A 156 -11.45 -6.38 -16.03
N VAL A 157 -12.49 -6.42 -15.19
CA VAL A 157 -12.50 -5.80 -13.85
C VAL A 157 -11.45 -6.43 -12.95
N LEU A 158 -11.37 -7.77 -12.91
CA LEU A 158 -10.38 -8.49 -12.12
C LEU A 158 -8.95 -8.14 -12.56
N ARG A 159 -8.72 -8.09 -13.87
CA ARG A 159 -7.41 -7.72 -14.42
C ARG A 159 -7.02 -6.29 -14.05
N ARG A 160 -7.96 -5.35 -14.09
CA ARG A 160 -7.75 -3.96 -13.65
C ARG A 160 -7.35 -3.91 -12.18
N LYS A 161 -8.10 -4.58 -11.31
CA LYS A 161 -7.81 -4.65 -9.86
C LYS A 161 -6.44 -5.26 -9.58
N LEU A 162 -6.11 -6.38 -10.23
CA LEU A 162 -4.82 -7.04 -10.07
C LEU A 162 -3.64 -6.16 -10.48
N LEU A 163 -3.77 -5.42 -11.59
CA LEU A 163 -2.73 -4.49 -12.03
C LEU A 163 -2.57 -3.31 -11.06
N GLN A 164 -3.67 -2.79 -10.52
CA GLN A 164 -3.63 -1.73 -9.50
C GLN A 164 -2.94 -2.22 -8.21
N GLN A 165 -3.30 -3.41 -7.72
CA GLN A 165 -2.67 -4.02 -6.55
C GLN A 165 -1.17 -4.26 -6.77
N ARG A 166 -0.78 -4.76 -7.96
CA ARG A 166 0.65 -4.95 -8.29
C ARG A 166 1.41 -3.64 -8.37
N ALA A 167 0.81 -2.59 -8.92
CA ALA A 167 1.44 -1.27 -8.97
C ALA A 167 1.65 -0.72 -7.55
N GLN A 168 0.62 -0.80 -6.70
CA GLN A 168 0.72 -0.41 -5.29
C GLN A 168 1.79 -1.21 -4.54
N ALA A 169 1.79 -2.54 -4.68
CA ALA A 169 2.76 -3.42 -4.05
C ALA A 169 4.21 -3.13 -4.48
N ARG A 170 4.43 -2.77 -5.76
CA ARG A 170 5.74 -2.33 -6.25
C ARG A 170 6.17 -1.02 -5.61
N THR A 171 5.29 -0.02 -5.58
CA THR A 171 5.62 1.27 -4.95
C THR A 171 5.92 1.14 -3.47
N SER A 172 5.18 0.29 -2.74
CA SER A 172 5.46 0.02 -1.32
C SER A 172 6.76 -0.75 -1.13
N ALA A 173 7.05 -1.75 -1.97
CA ALA A 173 8.29 -2.52 -1.89
C ALA A 173 9.52 -1.65 -2.19
N GLU A 174 9.44 -0.77 -3.19
CA GLU A 174 10.49 0.20 -3.52
C GLU A 174 10.74 1.18 -2.38
N ALA A 175 9.68 1.72 -1.77
CA ALA A 175 9.80 2.59 -0.60
C ALA A 175 10.48 1.87 0.57
N GLN A 176 10.04 0.65 0.90
CA GLN A 176 10.66 -0.14 1.96
C GLN A 176 12.12 -0.49 1.66
N ALA A 177 12.46 -0.82 0.41
CA ALA A 177 13.84 -1.10 0.01
C ALA A 177 14.73 0.14 0.21
N ARG A 178 14.26 1.32 -0.17
CA ARG A 178 14.99 2.59 0.07
C ARG A 178 15.20 2.87 1.55
N LEU A 179 14.21 2.60 2.41
CA LEU A 179 14.34 2.77 3.86
C LEU A 179 15.34 1.77 4.45
N ARG A 180 15.28 0.49 4.05
CA ARG A 180 16.24 -0.53 4.48
C ARG A 180 17.66 -0.17 4.08
N GLU A 181 17.84 0.36 2.87
CA GLU A 181 19.13 0.81 2.37
C GLU A 181 19.68 1.99 3.17
N ARG A 182 18.86 3.01 3.42
CA ARG A 182 19.26 4.15 4.28
C ARG A 182 19.64 3.69 5.69
N ALA A 183 18.88 2.76 6.28
CA ALA A 183 19.19 2.20 7.59
C ALA A 183 20.43 1.29 7.60
N ARG A 184 20.77 0.67 6.47
CA ARG A 184 22.03 -0.07 6.30
C ARG A 184 23.20 0.89 6.24
N ILE A 185 23.15 1.91 5.38
CA ILE A 185 24.18 2.94 5.25
C ILE A 185 24.41 3.63 6.60
N ALA A 186 23.35 4.02 7.32
CA ALA A 186 23.50 4.65 8.63
C ALA A 186 24.23 3.75 9.66
N ARG A 187 23.96 2.43 9.64
CA ARG A 187 24.68 1.47 10.51
C ARG A 187 26.13 1.28 10.09
N GLU A 188 26.39 1.10 8.80
CA GLU A 188 27.75 0.93 8.29
C GLU A 188 28.61 2.17 8.54
N MET A 189 28.03 3.37 8.37
CA MET A 189 28.66 4.63 8.74
C MET A 189 28.89 4.73 10.25
N HIS A 190 27.98 4.24 11.10
CA HIS A 190 28.17 4.22 12.54
C HIS A 190 29.32 3.32 12.97
N ASP A 191 29.34 2.09 12.46
CA ASP A 191 30.30 1.08 12.88
C ASP A 191 31.71 1.45 12.41
N SER A 192 31.86 1.94 11.17
CA SER A 192 33.16 2.37 10.64
C SER A 192 33.65 3.69 11.28
N LEU A 193 32.88 4.78 11.17
CA LEU A 193 33.30 6.09 11.69
C LEU A 193 33.36 6.11 13.22
N GLY A 194 32.43 5.43 13.90
CA GLY A 194 32.44 5.31 15.35
C GLY A 194 33.66 4.55 15.85
N HIS A 195 34.06 3.48 15.17
CA HIS A 195 35.28 2.74 15.49
C HIS A 195 36.54 3.58 15.27
N ASP A 196 36.64 4.27 14.13
CA ASP A 196 37.80 5.11 13.81
C ASP A 196 37.96 6.27 14.79
N LEU A 197 36.86 6.95 15.14
CA LEU A 197 36.86 8.02 16.15
C LEU A 197 37.21 7.49 17.55
N ALA A 198 36.73 6.31 17.93
CA ALA A 198 37.10 5.68 19.19
C ALA A 198 38.59 5.34 19.23
N LEU A 199 39.16 4.83 18.14
CA LEU A 199 40.59 4.54 18.04
C LEU A 199 41.44 5.81 18.13
N ILE A 200 41.01 6.90 17.49
CA ILE A 200 41.66 8.22 17.62
C ILE A 200 41.62 8.70 19.07
N ALA A 201 40.49 8.57 19.75
CA ALA A 201 40.36 8.96 21.16
C ALA A 201 41.29 8.14 22.09
N VAL A 202 41.42 6.83 21.85
CA VAL A 202 42.34 5.96 22.60
C VAL A 202 43.80 6.32 22.35
N ARG A 203 44.19 6.57 21.09
CA ARG A 203 45.55 7.01 20.75
C ARG A 203 45.89 8.37 21.35
N ALA A 204 44.94 9.31 21.33
CA ALA A 204 45.09 10.62 21.96
C ALA A 204 45.24 10.50 23.49
N ALA A 205 44.48 9.63 24.15
CA ALA A 205 44.64 9.34 25.57
C ALA A 205 46.02 8.75 25.89
N GLY A 206 46.54 7.85 25.04
CA GLY A 206 47.89 7.30 25.18
C GLY A 206 48.99 8.38 25.09
N LEU A 207 48.81 9.38 24.23
CA LEU A 207 49.71 10.53 24.13
C LEU A 207 49.63 11.45 25.35
N GLU A 208 48.46 11.64 25.97
CA GLU A 208 48.35 12.40 27.24
C GLU A 208 49.17 11.76 28.38
N LEU A 209 49.28 10.44 28.38
CA LEU A 209 49.97 9.65 29.41
C LEU A 209 51.44 9.35 29.09
N ALA A 210 51.92 9.70 27.90
CA ALA A 210 53.26 9.35 27.45
C ALA A 210 54.34 10.23 28.13
N PRO A 211 55.40 9.63 28.70
CA PRO A 211 56.48 10.38 29.34
C PRO A 211 57.33 11.11 28.28
N GLY A 212 57.85 12.30 28.63
CA GLY A 212 58.80 13.05 27.80
C GLY A 212 58.18 14.04 26.81
N LEU A 213 56.85 14.22 26.80
CA LEU A 213 56.18 15.25 26.00
C LEU A 213 56.17 16.62 26.68
N ALA A 214 56.24 17.68 25.87
CA ALA A 214 56.11 19.05 26.36
C ALA A 214 54.67 19.33 26.84
N PRO A 215 54.45 20.22 27.83
CA PRO A 215 53.11 20.55 28.34
C PRO A 215 52.11 20.98 27.25
N ALA A 216 52.59 21.68 26.21
CA ALA A 216 51.77 22.07 25.06
C ALA A 216 51.30 20.87 24.22
N GLN A 217 52.13 19.81 24.09
CA GLN A 217 51.79 18.59 23.34
C GLN A 217 50.78 17.72 24.09
N VAL A 218 50.90 17.63 25.42
CA VAL A 218 49.92 16.96 26.28
C VAL A 218 48.55 17.66 26.18
N LYS A 219 48.53 18.99 26.22
CA LYS A 219 47.30 19.77 26.03
C LYS A 219 46.64 19.53 24.66
N ALA A 220 47.43 19.52 23.58
CA ALA A 220 46.94 19.24 22.23
C ALA A 220 46.35 17.81 22.10
N ALA A 221 46.95 16.81 22.76
CA ALA A 221 46.42 15.45 22.81
C ALA A 221 45.07 15.38 23.55
N GLY A 222 44.90 16.12 24.63
CA GLY A 222 43.61 16.23 25.33
C GLY A 222 42.52 16.92 24.52
N GLU A 223 42.86 17.98 23.79
CA GLU A 223 41.94 18.64 22.85
C GLU A 223 41.49 17.69 21.73
N LEU A 224 42.41 16.87 21.19
CA LEU A 224 42.12 15.82 20.20
C LEU A 224 41.17 14.75 20.75
N ARG A 225 41.39 14.27 21.98
CA ARG A 225 40.52 13.29 22.64
C ARG A 225 39.10 13.82 22.83
N LEU A 226 38.97 15.07 23.28
CA LEU A 226 37.67 15.72 23.46
C LEU A 226 36.95 15.94 22.12
N ALA A 227 37.68 16.36 21.08
CA ALA A 227 37.11 16.54 19.74
C ALA A 227 36.59 15.22 19.14
N ALA A 228 37.31 14.11 19.31
CA ALA A 228 36.88 12.78 18.85
C ALA A 228 35.62 12.29 19.60
N ALA A 229 35.55 12.55 20.92
CA ALA A 229 34.37 12.22 21.73
C ALA A 229 33.13 13.04 21.31
N ASP A 230 33.30 14.35 21.06
CA ASP A 230 32.21 15.23 20.60
C ASP A 230 31.72 14.82 19.20
N ALA A 231 32.64 14.50 18.28
CA ALA A 231 32.28 14.02 16.94
C ALA A 231 31.47 12.71 16.98
N THR A 232 31.83 11.78 17.89
CA THR A 232 31.09 10.53 18.07
C THR A 232 29.67 10.76 18.57
N GLU A 233 29.50 11.71 19.50
CA GLU A 233 28.18 12.05 20.05
C GLU A 233 27.29 12.74 19.00
N ARG A 234 27.84 13.67 18.21
CA ARG A 234 27.12 14.29 17.09
C ARG A 234 26.70 13.27 16.03
N LEU A 235 27.55 12.29 15.72
CA LEU A 235 27.21 11.21 14.79
C LEU A 235 26.03 10.38 15.32
N ARG A 236 26.00 10.06 16.62
CA ARG A 236 24.86 9.37 17.26
C ARG A 236 23.57 10.19 17.18
N GLN A 237 23.65 11.51 17.36
CA GLN A 237 22.49 12.40 17.26
C GLN A 237 21.92 12.43 15.83
N ILE A 238 22.77 12.60 14.81
CA ILE A 238 22.32 12.63 13.40
C ILE A 238 21.65 11.30 13.00
N ILE A 239 22.21 10.17 13.44
CA ILE A 239 21.65 8.84 13.16
C ILE A 239 20.35 8.62 13.95
N GLY A 240 20.27 9.13 15.18
CA GLY A 240 19.04 9.11 15.98
C GLY A 240 17.88 9.78 15.25
N LEU A 241 18.12 10.96 14.68
CA LEU A 241 17.13 11.71 13.90
C LEU A 241 16.71 10.97 12.62
N LEU A 242 17.66 10.37 11.88
CA LEU A 242 17.37 9.59 10.67
C LEU A 242 16.56 8.31 10.95
N ARG A 243 16.52 7.86 12.21
CA ARG A 243 15.83 6.64 12.63
C ARG A 243 14.44 6.91 13.20
N GLU A 244 14.16 8.14 13.64
CA GLU A 244 12.82 8.58 14.06
C GLU A 244 11.87 8.78 12.84
N ASP A 245 12.41 9.09 11.66
CA ASP A 245 11.63 9.22 10.41
C ASP A 245 11.29 7.87 9.72
N SER A 246 11.81 6.75 10.22
CA SER A 246 11.56 5.41 9.69
C SER A 246 11.06 4.49 10.79
N ASP A 247 9.74 4.42 10.96
CA ASP A 247 8.98 3.47 11.78
C ASP A 247 9.80 2.70 12.82
N ALA A 248 9.74 3.19 14.05
CA ALA A 248 10.42 2.65 15.23
C ALA A 248 10.13 1.15 15.44
N ALA A 249 11.06 0.30 14.99
CA ALA A 249 11.26 -1.02 15.55
C ALA A 249 12.35 -0.93 16.64
N PRO A 250 12.03 -1.12 17.94
CA PRO A 250 13.03 -1.03 18.99
C PRO A 250 13.97 -2.24 18.99
N LEU A 251 15.28 -1.95 19.03
CA LEU A 251 16.33 -2.88 19.48
C LEU A 251 16.30 -3.01 21.02
N ALA A 252 15.19 -3.47 21.58
CA ALA A 252 15.13 -3.87 22.98
C ALA A 252 15.17 -5.41 23.06
N PRO A 253 16.01 -6.03 23.90
CA PRO A 253 15.94 -7.47 24.14
C PRO A 253 14.51 -7.83 24.58
N VAL A 254 13.85 -8.63 23.75
CA VAL A 254 12.56 -9.26 24.05
C VAL A 254 12.78 -10.19 25.24
N GLY A 255 12.08 -9.95 26.35
CA GLY A 255 12.00 -10.91 27.46
C GLY A 255 12.36 -10.43 28.87
N GLU A 256 12.75 -9.17 29.08
CA GLU A 256 13.03 -8.67 30.44
C GLU A 256 11.82 -7.93 31.02
N ASP A 257 11.31 -8.42 32.15
CA ASP A 257 10.20 -7.82 32.90
C ASP A 257 10.66 -6.66 33.78
N VAL A 258 9.72 -5.81 34.21
CA VAL A 258 10.00 -4.62 35.06
C VAL A 258 10.83 -4.94 36.32
N PRO A 259 10.59 -6.04 37.06
CA PRO A 259 11.41 -6.36 38.24
C PRO A 259 12.87 -6.61 37.89
N GLU A 260 13.14 -7.28 36.78
CA GLU A 260 14.49 -7.61 36.33
C GLU A 260 15.25 -6.35 35.86
N LEU A 261 14.54 -5.44 35.18
CA LEU A 261 15.06 -4.13 34.80
C LEU A 261 15.45 -3.31 36.04
N VAL A 262 14.61 -3.29 37.08
CA VAL A 262 14.89 -2.60 38.34
C VAL A 262 16.07 -3.25 39.07
N ARG A 263 16.10 -4.58 39.11
CA ARG A 263 17.19 -5.35 39.73
C ARG A 263 18.54 -4.99 39.10
N ARG A 264 18.63 -4.99 37.77
CA ARG A 264 19.86 -4.59 37.06
C ARG A 264 20.28 -3.15 37.35
N ALA A 265 19.33 -2.23 37.42
CA ALA A 265 19.62 -0.83 37.73
C ALA A 265 20.11 -0.68 39.19
N ALA A 266 19.57 -1.46 40.12
CA ALA A 266 20.04 -1.54 41.50
C ALA A 266 21.45 -2.15 41.59
N ASP A 267 21.73 -3.24 40.86
CA ASP A 267 23.07 -3.85 40.74
C ASP A 267 24.11 -2.86 40.19
N SER A 268 23.66 -1.88 39.40
CA SER A 268 24.49 -0.80 38.85
C SER A 268 24.70 0.37 39.84
N GLY A 269 24.25 0.23 41.09
CA GLY A 269 24.47 1.19 42.17
C GLY A 269 23.36 2.22 42.40
N MET A 270 22.20 2.08 41.76
CA MET A 270 21.04 2.95 42.03
C MET A 270 20.27 2.49 43.28
N SER A 271 19.84 3.42 44.13
CA SER A 271 18.95 3.12 45.25
C SER A 271 17.50 3.17 44.75
N ILE A 272 16.88 2.00 44.54
CA ILE A 272 15.54 1.89 43.94
C ILE A 272 14.59 1.16 44.88
N THR A 273 13.40 1.71 45.09
CA THR A 273 12.27 1.03 45.75
C THR A 273 11.22 0.73 44.69
N LEU A 274 10.83 -0.55 44.55
CA LEU A 274 9.82 -1.00 43.60
C LEU A 274 8.54 -1.40 44.34
N ASP A 275 7.43 -0.80 43.96
CA ASP A 275 6.08 -1.15 44.37
C ASP A 275 5.28 -1.66 43.16
N LEU A 276 4.84 -2.91 43.22
CA LEU A 276 3.99 -3.53 42.21
C LEU A 276 2.59 -3.67 42.81
N GLY A 277 1.68 -2.79 42.40
CA GLY A 277 0.29 -2.85 42.79
C GLY A 277 -0.42 -4.11 42.26
N PRO A 278 -1.56 -4.49 42.86
CA PRO A 278 -2.31 -5.66 42.43
C PRO A 278 -2.88 -5.46 41.02
N GLY A 279 -2.71 -6.47 40.16
CA GLY A 279 -3.29 -6.54 38.82
C GLY A 279 -2.26 -6.66 37.68
N PRO A 280 -2.70 -6.67 36.41
CA PRO A 280 -1.81 -6.85 35.27
C PRO A 280 -0.87 -5.65 35.08
N VAL A 281 0.39 -5.94 34.76
CA VAL A 281 1.38 -4.90 34.44
C VAL A 281 1.09 -4.36 33.04
N PRO A 282 0.95 -3.04 32.85
CA PRO A 282 0.70 -2.47 31.53
C PRO A 282 1.86 -2.73 30.56
N GLY A 283 1.56 -2.98 29.29
CA GLY A 283 2.60 -3.18 28.26
C GLY A 283 3.57 -2.01 28.10
N LEU A 284 3.17 -0.79 28.50
CA LEU A 284 4.03 0.40 28.49
C LEU A 284 4.92 0.53 29.74
N ALA A 285 4.68 -0.24 30.81
CA ALA A 285 5.35 -0.05 32.10
C ALA A 285 6.87 -0.17 31.99
N ARG A 286 7.37 -1.17 31.26
CA ARG A 286 8.81 -1.33 31.02
C ARG A 286 9.42 -0.10 30.37
N ALA A 287 8.80 0.42 29.32
CA ALA A 287 9.33 1.57 28.59
C ALA A 287 9.37 2.83 29.48
N VAL A 288 8.34 3.04 30.30
CA VAL A 288 8.26 4.16 31.25
C VAL A 288 9.32 4.02 32.35
N VAL A 289 9.45 2.82 32.94
CA VAL A 289 10.44 2.55 33.99
C VAL A 289 11.86 2.69 33.45
N GLN A 290 12.14 2.17 32.25
CA GLN A 290 13.46 2.28 31.63
C GLN A 290 13.85 3.73 31.38
N GLU A 291 12.93 4.53 30.80
CA GLU A 291 13.15 5.95 30.55
C GLU A 291 13.32 6.73 31.87
N GLY A 292 12.50 6.43 32.88
CA GLY A 292 12.59 7.03 34.21
C GLY A 292 13.92 6.73 34.92
N LEU A 293 14.37 5.48 34.93
CA LEU A 293 15.65 5.07 35.51
C LEU A 293 16.83 5.69 34.76
N THR A 294 16.75 5.75 33.43
CA THR A 294 17.78 6.41 32.60
C THR A 294 17.86 7.90 32.91
N ASN A 295 16.72 8.57 33.09
CA ASN A 295 16.66 9.99 33.46
C ASN A 295 17.19 10.22 34.87
N ALA A 296 16.86 9.37 35.83
CA ALA A 296 17.41 9.45 37.18
C ALA A 296 18.94 9.26 37.18
N ALA A 297 19.46 8.27 36.45
CA ALA A 297 20.91 8.04 36.34
C ALA A 297 21.66 9.23 35.72
N LYS A 298 21.06 9.89 34.72
CA LYS A 298 21.67 11.03 34.02
C LYS A 298 21.56 12.35 34.80
N HIS A 299 20.40 12.60 35.41
CA HIS A 299 20.04 13.91 35.95
C HIS A 299 20.05 13.98 37.47
N ALA A 300 19.92 12.86 38.16
CA ALA A 300 19.96 12.78 39.62
C ALA A 300 20.83 11.61 40.11
N PRO A 301 22.12 11.55 39.71
CA PRO A 301 23.03 10.51 40.17
C PRO A 301 23.08 10.46 41.71
N GLY A 302 22.95 9.25 42.25
CA GLY A 302 22.94 8.98 43.70
C GLY A 302 21.62 9.32 44.42
N ALA A 303 20.60 9.82 43.74
CA ALA A 303 19.28 10.02 44.33
C ALA A 303 18.54 8.68 44.51
N ALA A 304 17.72 8.59 45.56
CA ALA A 304 16.78 7.47 45.71
C ALA A 304 15.67 7.58 44.64
N VAL A 305 15.30 6.45 44.06
CA VAL A 305 14.27 6.33 43.04
C VAL A 305 13.13 5.44 43.53
N GLU A 306 11.90 5.92 43.44
CA GLU A 306 10.68 5.19 43.74
C GLU A 306 9.99 4.84 42.41
N VAL A 307 9.74 3.55 42.19
CA VAL A 307 9.01 3.03 41.04
C VAL A 307 7.72 2.40 41.54
N SER A 308 6.58 2.85 41.06
CA SER A 308 5.27 2.25 41.34
C SER A 308 4.56 1.89 40.04
N VAL A 309 4.08 0.65 39.96
CA VAL A 309 3.42 0.10 38.77
C VAL A 309 2.08 -0.48 39.17
N SER A 310 1.03 -0.08 38.47
CA SER A 310 -0.33 -0.59 38.62
C SER A 310 -1.00 -0.69 37.24
N PRO A 311 -2.14 -1.39 37.09
CA PRO A 311 -2.79 -1.60 35.79
C PRO A 311 -3.12 -0.34 35.00
N HIS A 312 -3.29 0.80 35.69
CA HIS A 312 -3.69 2.06 35.05
C HIS A 312 -2.72 3.21 35.32
N ARG A 313 -1.62 2.96 36.04
CA ARG A 313 -0.68 4.01 36.39
C ARG A 313 0.72 3.45 36.59
N VAL A 314 1.69 4.12 35.98
CA VAL A 314 3.12 3.87 36.15
C VAL A 314 3.77 5.17 36.58
N ARG A 315 4.48 5.18 37.71
CA ARG A 315 5.13 6.37 38.26
C ARG A 315 6.58 6.06 38.63
N VAL A 316 7.49 6.92 38.20
CA VAL A 316 8.90 6.90 38.56
C VAL A 316 9.25 8.26 39.13
N ARG A 317 9.73 8.29 40.38
CA ARG A 317 10.10 9.50 41.08
C ARG A 317 11.53 9.39 41.57
N ASN A 318 12.34 10.42 41.37
CA ASN A 318 13.67 10.51 41.99
C ASN A 318 13.76 11.70 42.94
N GLY A 319 14.53 11.54 44.01
CA GLY A 319 14.90 12.63 44.92
C GLY A 319 15.87 13.65 44.30
N PRO A 320 16.32 14.65 45.07
CA PRO A 320 17.25 15.66 44.61
C PRO A 320 18.60 15.05 44.19
N PRO A 321 19.26 15.61 43.15
CA PRO A 321 20.59 15.18 42.75
C PRO A 321 21.58 15.33 43.90
N ARG A 322 22.35 14.27 44.21
CA ARG A 322 23.40 14.32 45.24
C ARG A 322 24.75 14.81 44.70
N SER A 323 24.87 14.95 43.38
CA SER A 323 26.02 15.53 42.69
C SER A 323 25.60 16.32 41.45
N ARG A 324 26.49 17.15 40.91
CA ARG A 324 26.19 18.07 39.80
C ARG A 324 25.85 17.26 38.53
N PRO A 325 24.71 17.50 37.86
CA PRO A 325 24.34 16.78 36.64
C PRO A 325 25.40 16.97 35.55
N THR A 326 25.84 15.87 34.94
CA THR A 326 26.92 15.86 33.93
C THR A 326 26.44 16.06 32.49
N ALA A 327 25.12 16.08 32.25
CA ALA A 327 24.54 16.08 30.89
C ALA A 327 23.67 17.31 30.59
N ARG A 328 23.83 17.89 29.39
CA ARG A 328 22.88 18.86 28.79
C ARG A 328 21.67 18.12 28.21
N SER A 329 20.50 18.75 28.32
CA SER A 329 19.18 18.20 28.02
C SER A 329 19.02 17.68 26.59
N GLY A 330 18.71 16.38 26.45
CA GLY A 330 18.13 15.80 25.24
C GLY A 330 16.74 15.27 25.56
N GLY A 331 15.70 16.09 25.38
CA GLY A 331 14.30 15.76 25.73
C GLY A 331 13.60 14.76 24.81
N LEU A 332 14.36 14.05 23.96
CA LEU A 332 13.83 13.16 22.92
C LEU A 332 13.17 11.91 23.50
N GLY A 333 13.72 11.35 24.58
CA GLY A 333 13.18 10.14 25.23
C GLY A 333 11.76 10.34 25.79
N LEU A 334 11.51 11.50 26.42
CA LEU A 334 10.17 11.88 26.89
C LEU A 334 9.21 12.19 25.75
N THR A 335 9.68 12.76 24.63
CA THR A 335 8.83 13.02 23.45
C THR A 335 8.34 11.72 22.81
N GLY A 336 9.23 10.75 22.57
CA GLY A 336 8.84 9.44 22.05
C GLY A 336 7.99 8.62 23.03
N LEU A 337 8.16 8.82 24.34
CA LEU A 337 7.29 8.20 25.35
C LEU A 337 5.89 8.84 25.36
N ARG A 338 5.76 10.17 25.22
CA ARG A 338 4.47 10.86 25.13
C ARG A 338 3.63 10.36 23.98
N GLU A 339 4.22 10.18 22.81
CA GLU A 339 3.47 9.73 21.62
C GLU A 339 2.95 8.30 21.81
N ARG A 340 3.75 7.38 22.35
CA ARG A 340 3.32 6.01 22.66
C ARG A 340 2.19 5.96 23.68
N VAL A 341 2.28 6.80 24.72
CA VAL A 341 1.21 6.90 25.73
C VAL A 341 -0.07 7.45 25.10
N ARG A 342 0.02 8.45 24.22
CA ARG A 342 -1.11 9.00 23.47
C ARG A 342 -1.78 7.94 22.58
N LEU A 343 -0.98 7.13 21.87
CA LEU A 343 -1.49 6.04 21.02
C LEU A 343 -2.18 4.94 21.84
N ALA A 344 -1.78 4.74 23.10
CA ALA A 344 -2.44 3.85 24.04
C ALA A 344 -3.66 4.47 24.75
N GLY A 345 -4.09 5.68 24.34
CA GLY A 345 -5.20 6.42 24.97
C GLY A 345 -4.90 6.97 26.36
N GLY A 346 -3.63 6.98 26.77
CA GLY A 346 -3.20 7.45 28.08
C GLY A 346 -2.70 8.89 28.10
N THR A 347 -2.31 9.35 29.30
CA THR A 347 -1.68 10.65 29.52
C THR A 347 -0.34 10.51 30.22
N LEU A 348 0.62 11.35 29.84
CA LEU A 348 1.96 11.41 30.43
C LEU A 348 2.20 12.79 31.03
N SER A 349 2.67 12.82 32.28
CA SER A 349 3.17 14.00 32.97
C SER A 349 4.62 13.78 33.38
N ALA A 350 5.48 14.76 33.14
CA ALA A 350 6.89 14.72 33.54
C ALA A 350 7.32 16.11 33.99
N GLY A 351 7.78 16.25 35.23
CA GLY A 351 8.16 17.55 35.78
C GLY A 351 8.78 17.50 37.17
N PRO A 352 9.28 18.64 37.67
CA PRO A 352 9.78 18.76 39.03
C PRO A 352 8.64 18.63 40.04
N VAL A 353 8.86 17.84 41.11
CA VAL A 353 7.91 17.64 42.22
C VAL A 353 8.68 17.73 43.53
N GLY A 354 8.48 18.85 44.26
CA GLY A 354 9.36 19.22 45.38
C GLY A 354 10.80 19.42 44.88
N ASP A 355 11.77 18.85 45.59
CA ASP A 355 13.19 18.91 45.20
C ASP A 355 13.60 17.79 44.22
N GLY A 356 12.64 17.01 43.74
CA GLY A 356 12.85 15.85 42.87
C GLY A 356 12.23 16.00 41.49
N PHE A 357 12.23 14.92 40.72
CA PHE A 357 11.56 14.83 39.43
C PHE A 357 10.64 13.63 39.41
N GLU A 358 9.48 13.77 38.76
CA GLU A 358 8.49 12.72 38.64
C GLU A 358 8.05 12.54 37.18
N LEU A 359 8.02 11.28 36.75
CA LEU A 359 7.43 10.81 35.51
C LEU A 359 6.23 9.93 35.85
N THR A 360 5.04 10.34 35.43
CA THR A 360 3.78 9.63 35.68
C THR A 360 3.05 9.40 34.37
N VAL A 361 2.66 8.14 34.13
CA VAL A 361 1.81 7.72 33.01
C VAL A 361 0.51 7.17 33.56
N SER A 362 -0.62 7.66 33.07
CA SER A 362 -1.95 7.15 33.36
C SER A 362 -2.56 6.53 32.10
N LEU A 363 -3.15 5.35 32.23
CA LEU A 363 -3.75 4.59 31.12
C LEU A 363 -5.26 4.46 31.35
N PRO A 364 -6.06 4.38 30.27
CA PRO A 364 -7.51 4.20 30.39
C PRO A 364 -7.83 2.85 31.05
N ARG A 365 -8.94 2.80 31.78
CA ARG A 365 -9.47 1.54 32.30
C ARG A 365 -10.12 0.77 31.14
N GLU A 366 -9.95 -0.55 31.08
CA GLU A 366 -10.69 -1.38 30.12
C GLU A 366 -12.19 -1.10 30.27
N GLY A 367 -12.79 -0.46 29.27
CA GLY A 367 -14.20 -0.01 29.28
C GLY A 367 -14.42 1.48 29.00
N GLU A 368 -13.39 2.32 28.98
CA GLU A 368 -13.52 3.77 28.73
C GLU A 368 -12.68 4.21 27.51
N ALA A 369 -12.89 3.53 26.38
CA ALA A 369 -12.43 4.04 25.09
C ALA A 369 -13.45 5.07 24.59
N ASP A 370 -13.13 6.36 24.74
CA ASP A 370 -13.91 7.48 24.19
C ASP A 370 -14.07 7.30 22.66
N PRO A 371 -15.30 7.16 22.14
CA PRO A 371 -15.53 7.08 20.71
C PRO A 371 -15.47 8.50 20.13
N ARG A 372 -14.34 8.86 19.52
CA ARG A 372 -14.25 10.02 18.63
C ARG A 372 -13.78 9.63 17.25
#